data_AF-A0A257WQG4-F1
#
_entry.id   AF-A0A257WQG4-F1
#
_cell.length_a   1.000
_cell.length_b   1.000
_cell.length_c   1.000
_cell.angle_alpha   90.00
_cell.angle_beta   90.00
_cell.angle_gamma   90.00
#
_symmetry.space_group_name_H-M   'P 1'
#
loop_
_entity.id
_entity.type
_entity.pdbx_description
1 polymer ?
#
loop_
_entity_poly.entity_id
_entity_poly.type
_entity_poly.pdbx_seq_one_letter_code
_entity_poly.pdbx_strand_id
1 'polypeptide(L)'
;MLIGPGLVLGASAIGGGEWLTGPTVTAQFGGSLLWLCTLSILGQAIYNIEISRYTLYSGEPIFTGKFRTLPGPIFWMYLYLILDLGSILPYLASNAAIPAAAMWLGRLPDPATDGFLLKVLGCLIFASVFLPLSVGGKVYNSMKAIMTFKLITVVGFLLFLGVFYSTADTWIEIFSGFFKFGNVPVKVENPGDPNVDNVFSALLAGRHLAFDLSIVGFLAAMAGISGNGGLTNTPM
;
A
#
# COMPACT_ATOMS: atom_id res chain seq x y z
N MET A 1 -24.48 2.11 -18.05
CA MET A 1 -23.02 2.07 -18.25
C MET A 1 -22.38 1.23 -17.14
N LEU A 2 -22.03 -0.02 -17.47
CA LEU A 2 -21.32 -0.97 -16.60
C LEU A 2 -19.86 -0.52 -16.44
N ILE A 3 -19.64 0.57 -15.70
CA ILE A 3 -18.39 0.69 -14.93
C ILE A 3 -18.43 -0.52 -13.99
N GLY A 4 -17.66 -1.55 -14.34
CA GLY A 4 -17.72 -2.87 -13.73
C GLY A 4 -17.21 -2.90 -12.29
N PRO A 5 -17.44 -4.02 -11.57
CA PRO A 5 -16.91 -4.22 -10.21
C PRO A 5 -15.39 -3.95 -10.14
N GLY A 6 -14.63 -4.30 -11.18
CA GLY A 6 -13.18 -4.05 -11.25
C GLY A 6 -12.75 -2.59 -11.04
N LEU A 7 -13.53 -1.59 -11.47
CA LEU A 7 -13.17 -0.18 -11.25
C LEU A 7 -13.39 0.23 -9.79
N VAL A 8 -14.45 -0.27 -9.14
CA VAL A 8 -14.71 -0.03 -7.72
C VAL A 8 -13.63 -0.70 -6.87
N LEU A 9 -13.19 -1.90 -7.27
CA LEU A 9 -12.11 -2.65 -6.64
C LEU A 9 -10.73 -1.97 -6.82
N GLY A 10 -10.42 -1.48 -8.02
CA GLY A 10 -9.20 -0.70 -8.25
C GLY A 10 -9.21 0.62 -7.48
N ALA A 11 -10.37 1.27 -7.38
CA ALA A 11 -10.53 2.49 -6.62
C ALA A 11 -10.42 2.27 -5.11
N SER A 12 -10.92 1.16 -4.55
CA SER A 12 -10.80 0.87 -3.10
C SER A 12 -9.34 0.74 -2.67
N ALA A 13 -8.47 0.21 -3.54
CA ALA A 13 -7.04 0.07 -3.31
C ALA A 13 -6.28 1.41 -3.21
N ILE A 14 -6.86 2.51 -3.70
CA ILE A 14 -6.23 3.83 -3.71
C ILE A 14 -6.79 4.67 -2.55
N GLY A 15 -5.96 5.10 -1.60
CA GLY A 15 -6.35 6.13 -0.61
C GLY A 15 -6.30 5.75 0.88
N GLY A 16 -5.62 4.68 1.27
CA GLY A 16 -5.18 4.54 2.67
C GLY A 16 -4.03 5.51 2.97
N GLY A 17 -3.82 5.97 4.21
CA GLY A 17 -2.65 6.83 4.49
C GLY A 17 -1.28 6.12 4.39
N GLU A 18 -1.29 4.80 4.24
CA GLU A 18 -0.17 4.02 3.72
C GLU A 18 0.33 4.50 2.35
N TRP A 19 -0.54 5.14 1.55
CA TRP A 19 -0.19 5.69 0.24
C TRP A 19 0.87 6.81 0.32
N LEU A 20 1.10 7.41 1.49
CA LEU A 20 2.21 8.34 1.74
C LEU A 20 3.59 7.67 1.76
N THR A 21 3.64 6.35 2.00
CA THR A 21 4.91 5.60 2.03
C THR A 21 5.59 5.57 0.67
N GLY A 22 4.84 5.49 -0.43
CA GLY A 22 5.39 5.50 -1.79
C GLY A 22 6.22 6.76 -2.07
N PRO A 23 5.63 7.97 -2.00
CA PRO A 23 6.36 9.22 -2.16
C PRO A 23 7.50 9.38 -1.16
N THR A 24 7.33 8.91 0.09
CA THR A 24 8.37 8.99 1.11
C THR A 24 9.59 8.15 0.75
N VAL A 25 9.38 6.91 0.29
CA VAL A 25 10.46 6.01 -0.12
C VAL A 25 11.13 6.53 -1.39
N THR A 26 10.36 6.97 -2.38
CA THR A 26 10.92 7.55 -3.61
C THR A 26 11.65 8.87 -3.36
N ALA A 27 11.21 9.68 -2.39
CA ALA A 27 11.93 10.90 -2.01
C ALA A 27 13.26 10.62 -1.30
N GLN A 28 13.34 9.54 -0.51
CA GLN A 28 14.56 9.17 0.21
C GLN A 28 15.55 8.39 -0.67
N PHE A 29 15.07 7.47 -1.51
CA PHE A 29 15.90 6.49 -2.23
C PHE A 29 15.78 6.57 -3.76
N GLY A 30 15.03 7.54 -4.27
CA GLY A 30 14.75 7.66 -5.70
C GLY A 30 13.96 6.47 -6.24
N GLY A 31 14.12 6.20 -7.54
CA GLY A 31 13.54 5.04 -8.22
C GLY A 31 14.22 3.71 -7.87
N SER A 32 15.31 3.73 -7.10
CA SER A 32 16.20 2.57 -6.92
C SER A 32 15.56 1.35 -6.25
N LEU A 33 14.49 1.55 -5.48
CA LEU A 33 13.79 0.50 -4.72
C LEU A 33 12.50 0.00 -5.40
N LEU A 34 12.16 0.53 -6.58
CA LEU A 34 10.93 0.15 -7.30
C LEU A 34 10.94 -1.31 -7.79
N TRP A 35 12.10 -1.97 -7.85
CA TRP A 35 12.19 -3.40 -8.13
C TRP A 35 11.45 -4.26 -7.09
N LEU A 36 11.33 -3.79 -5.84
CA LEU A 36 10.51 -4.45 -4.81
C LEU A 36 9.02 -4.37 -5.16
N CYS A 37 8.57 -3.26 -5.75
CA CYS A 37 7.21 -3.14 -6.28
C CYS A 37 6.99 -4.14 -7.43
N THR A 38 7.96 -4.32 -8.33
CA THR A 38 7.89 -5.33 -9.39
C THR A 38 7.64 -6.72 -8.82
N LEU A 39 8.44 -7.13 -7.82
CA LEU A 39 8.30 -8.45 -7.20
C LEU A 39 6.95 -8.61 -6.50
N SER A 40 6.48 -7.56 -5.82
CA SER A 40 5.18 -7.58 -5.16
C SER A 40 4.02 -7.71 -6.17
N ILE A 41 4.02 -6.89 -7.22
CA ILE A 41 3.00 -6.92 -8.28
C ILE A 41 2.96 -8.29 -8.94
N LEU A 42 4.12 -8.84 -9.30
CA LEU A 42 4.21 -10.17 -9.93
C LEU A 42 3.75 -11.27 -8.97
N GLY A 43 4.25 -11.27 -7.72
CA GLY A 43 3.89 -12.26 -6.71
C GLY A 43 2.38 -12.29 -6.46
N GLN A 44 1.75 -11.13 -6.39
CA GLN A 44 0.30 -11.03 -6.19
C GLN A 44 -0.50 -11.34 -7.44
N ALA A 45 -0.05 -10.94 -8.64
CA ALA A 45 -0.72 -11.32 -9.87
C ALA A 45 -0.79 -12.85 -9.98
N ILE A 46 0.34 -13.53 -9.74
CA ILE A 46 0.41 -15.00 -9.71
C ILE A 46 -0.49 -15.55 -8.60
N TYR A 47 -0.38 -15.03 -7.38
CA TYR A 47 -1.18 -15.48 -6.25
C TYR A 47 -2.69 -15.37 -6.49
N ASN A 48 -3.15 -14.23 -7.01
CA ASN A 48 -4.57 -14.00 -7.29
C ASN A 48 -5.06 -14.92 -8.40
N ILE A 49 -4.26 -15.13 -9.45
CA ILE A 49 -4.57 -16.11 -10.50
C ILE A 49 -4.73 -17.51 -9.90
N GLU A 50 -3.83 -17.93 -9.02
CA GLU A 50 -3.91 -19.26 -8.40
C GLU A 50 -5.10 -19.41 -7.46
N ILE A 51 -5.43 -18.38 -6.68
CA ILE A 51 -6.65 -18.37 -5.86
C ILE A 51 -7.88 -18.50 -6.74
N SER A 52 -7.99 -17.68 -7.79
CA SER A 52 -9.14 -17.71 -8.69
C SER A 52 -9.27 -19.08 -9.35
N ARG A 53 -8.15 -19.67 -9.82
CA ARG A 53 -8.13 -21.02 -10.40
C ARG A 53 -8.60 -22.08 -9.40
N TYR A 54 -8.13 -22.02 -8.16
CA TYR A 54 -8.54 -22.93 -7.10
C TYR A 54 -10.05 -22.87 -6.86
N THR A 55 -10.60 -21.65 -6.74
CA THR A 55 -12.04 -21.46 -6.50
C THR A 55 -12.88 -21.87 -7.72
N LEU A 56 -12.43 -21.60 -8.95
CA LEU A 56 -13.07 -22.07 -10.18
C LEU A 56 -13.08 -23.60 -10.28
N TYR A 57 -12.03 -24.27 -9.83
CA TYR A 57 -11.91 -25.73 -9.92
C TYR A 57 -12.66 -26.47 -8.81
N SER A 58 -12.58 -25.99 -7.57
CA SER A 58 -13.15 -26.66 -6.39
C SER A 58 -14.58 -26.20 -6.07
N GLY A 59 -15.00 -25.04 -6.58
CA GLY A 59 -16.25 -24.40 -6.16
C GLY A 59 -16.22 -23.86 -4.72
N GLU A 60 -15.08 -23.93 -4.04
CA GLU A 60 -14.90 -23.50 -2.64
C GLU A 60 -13.97 -22.28 -2.54
N PRO A 61 -14.11 -21.44 -1.51
CA PRO A 61 -13.18 -20.35 -1.26
C PRO A 61 -11.82 -20.86 -0.80
N ILE A 62 -10.74 -20.17 -1.19
CA ILE A 62 -9.36 -20.55 -0.85
C ILE A 62 -9.11 -20.71 0.65
N PHE A 63 -9.83 -19.96 1.50
CA PHE A 63 -9.70 -20.08 2.95
C PHE A 63 -10.06 -21.48 3.42
N THR A 64 -11.11 -22.10 2.88
CA THR A 64 -11.47 -23.49 3.16
C THR A 64 -10.36 -24.45 2.76
N GLY A 65 -9.73 -24.22 1.61
CA GLY A 65 -8.57 -24.99 1.15
C GLY A 65 -7.37 -24.87 2.10
N LYS A 66 -7.04 -23.65 2.55
CA LYS A 66 -5.95 -23.38 3.49
C LYS A 66 -6.13 -24.12 4.81
N PHE A 67 -7.35 -24.15 5.36
CA PHE A 67 -7.63 -24.90 6.59
C PHE A 67 -7.40 -26.41 6.46
N ARG A 68 -7.40 -26.97 5.24
CA ARG A 68 -7.11 -28.39 4.97
C ARG A 68 -5.62 -28.68 4.75
N THR A 69 -4.78 -27.66 4.64
CA THR A 69 -3.33 -27.83 4.48
C THR A 69 -2.63 -28.01 5.83
N LEU A 70 -1.57 -28.84 5.85
CA LEU A 70 -0.65 -28.90 7.00
C LEU A 70 -0.11 -27.47 7.26
N PRO A 71 -0.02 -26.98 8.52
CA PRO A 71 0.04 -27.70 9.80
C PRO A 71 -1.30 -28.04 10.47
N GLY A 72 -2.43 -27.82 9.79
CA GLY A 72 -3.75 -28.19 10.26
C GLY A 72 -4.67 -26.98 10.54
N PRO A 73 -5.99 -27.23 10.64
CA PRO A 73 -7.00 -26.16 10.65
C PRO A 73 -6.90 -25.23 11.86
N ILE A 74 -6.55 -25.77 13.03
CA ILE A 74 -6.42 -24.99 14.27
C ILE A 74 -5.25 -24.01 14.19
N PHE A 75 -4.12 -24.44 13.61
CA PHE A 75 -2.96 -23.57 13.41
C PHE A 75 -3.31 -22.41 12.48
N TRP A 76 -3.90 -22.72 11.32
CA TRP A 76 -4.32 -21.69 10.37
C TRP A 76 -5.35 -20.73 10.97
N MET A 77 -6.26 -21.23 11.81
CA MET A 77 -7.25 -20.39 12.49
C MET A 77 -6.58 -19.37 13.40
N TYR A 78 -5.67 -19.80 14.28
CA TYR A 78 -4.96 -18.86 15.15
C TYR A 78 -4.08 -17.89 14.36
N LEU A 79 -3.39 -18.37 13.32
CA LEU A 79 -2.58 -17.51 12.46
C LEU A 79 -3.44 -16.44 11.78
N TYR A 80 -4.57 -16.82 11.18
CA TYR A 80 -5.48 -15.86 10.54
C TYR A 80 -6.11 -14.91 11.56
N LEU A 81 -6.49 -15.38 12.74
CA LEU A 81 -7.01 -14.51 13.79
C LEU A 81 -5.97 -13.48 14.26
N ILE A 82 -4.70 -13.87 14.40
CA ILE A 82 -3.62 -12.95 14.77
C ILE A 82 -3.37 -11.93 13.65
N LEU A 83 -3.32 -12.39 12.40
CA LEU A 83 -3.12 -11.51 11.25
C LEU A 83 -4.30 -10.55 11.05
N ASP A 84 -5.53 -10.99 11.33
CA ASP A 84 -6.74 -10.19 11.15
C ASP A 84 -7.09 -9.31 12.35
N LEU A 85 -6.51 -9.59 13.54
CA LEU A 85 -6.67 -8.73 14.73
C LEU A 85 -6.24 -7.29 14.44
N GLY A 86 -5.23 -7.10 13.59
CA GLY A 86 -4.77 -5.78 13.14
C GLY A 86 -5.77 -5.06 12.23
N SER A 87 -6.58 -5.80 11.45
CA SER A 87 -7.59 -5.26 10.53
C SER A 87 -8.81 -4.68 11.26
N ILE A 88 -9.08 -5.14 12.49
CA ILE A 88 -10.25 -4.71 13.30
C ILE A 88 -10.10 -3.25 13.77
N LEU A 89 -8.87 -2.78 13.95
CA LEU A 89 -8.62 -1.40 14.34
C LEU A 89 -8.86 -0.45 13.16
N PRO A 90 -9.47 0.73 13.37
CA PRO A 90 -9.74 1.70 12.31
C PRO A 90 -8.46 2.44 11.87
N TYR A 91 -7.42 1.69 11.51
CA TYR A 91 -6.11 2.21 11.17
C TYR A 91 -6.19 3.12 9.92
N LEU A 92 -7.05 2.79 8.95
CA LEU A 92 -7.29 3.62 7.77
C LEU A 92 -7.84 5.00 8.14
N ALA A 93 -8.75 5.07 9.10
CA ALA A 93 -9.29 6.34 9.59
C ALA A 93 -8.23 7.14 10.37
N SER A 94 -7.43 6.46 11.20
CA SER A 94 -6.29 7.09 11.89
C SER A 94 -5.26 7.64 10.90
N ASN A 95 -4.98 6.90 9.83
CA ASN A 95 -4.03 7.31 8.80
C ASN A 95 -4.57 8.46 7.93
N ALA A 96 -5.89 8.55 7.74
CA ALA A 96 -6.54 9.69 7.08
C ALA A 96 -6.58 10.96 7.96
N ALA A 97 -6.51 10.81 9.28
CA ALA A 97 -6.49 11.93 10.22
C ALA A 97 -5.22 12.78 10.11
N ILE A 98 -4.08 12.18 9.75
CA ILE A 98 -2.79 12.88 9.61
C ILE A 98 -2.84 13.96 8.52
N PRO A 99 -3.19 13.67 7.24
CA PRO A 99 -3.31 14.70 6.22
C PRO A 99 -4.44 15.69 6.52
N ALA A 100 -5.55 15.25 7.13
CA ALA A 100 -6.62 16.14 7.55
C ALA A 100 -6.16 17.16 8.60
N ALA A 101 -5.42 16.70 9.62
CA ALA A 101 -4.82 17.56 10.64
C ALA A 101 -3.76 18.49 10.02
N ALA A 102 -2.96 18.00 9.07
CA ALA A 102 -1.97 18.82 8.39
C ALA A 102 -2.60 19.96 7.58
N MET A 103 -3.72 19.69 6.89
CA MET A 103 -4.49 20.73 6.18
C MET A 103 -5.11 21.75 7.14
N TRP A 104 -5.57 21.31 8.33
CA TRP A 104 -6.12 22.22 9.34
C TRP A 104 -5.04 23.11 9.96
N LEU A 105 -3.93 22.51 10.40
CA LEU A 105 -2.89 23.19 11.15
C LEU A 105 -1.91 23.97 10.26
N GLY A 106 -1.86 23.69 8.96
CA GLY A 106 -0.85 24.25 8.05
C GLY A 106 0.57 23.73 8.31
N ARG A 107 0.73 22.73 9.18
CA ARG A 107 1.99 22.07 9.52
C ARG A 107 1.75 20.58 9.74
N LEU A 108 2.82 19.78 9.66
CA LEU A 108 2.72 18.36 10.05
C LEU A 108 2.38 18.27 11.55
N PRO A 109 1.38 17.45 11.92
CA PRO A 109 1.01 17.25 13.32
C PRO A 109 2.11 16.50 14.05
N ASP A 110 2.45 16.95 15.26
CA ASP A 110 3.41 16.28 16.13
C ASP A 110 2.65 15.32 17.07
N PRO A 111 2.93 14.01 17.06
CA PRO A 111 2.25 13.05 17.92
C PRO A 111 2.30 13.39 19.42
N ALA A 112 3.36 14.06 19.89
CA ALA A 112 3.51 14.44 21.29
C ALA A 112 2.56 15.57 21.72
N THR A 113 2.32 16.51 20.81
CA THR A 113 1.54 17.73 21.10
C THR A 113 0.09 17.61 20.61
N ASP A 114 -0.10 17.04 19.41
CA ASP A 114 -1.38 16.99 18.69
C ASP A 114 -2.05 15.60 18.78
N GLY A 115 -1.54 14.70 19.62
CA GLY A 115 -2.04 13.32 19.71
C GLY A 115 -3.54 13.21 20.06
N PHE A 116 -4.07 14.14 20.85
CA PHE A 116 -5.52 14.19 21.13
C PHE A 116 -6.32 14.61 19.89
N LEU A 117 -5.86 15.63 19.16
CA LEU A 117 -6.49 16.09 17.93
C LEU A 117 -6.54 14.96 16.89
N LEU A 118 -5.43 14.23 16.72
CA LEU A 118 -5.36 13.09 15.79
C LEU A 118 -6.38 11.99 16.15
N LYS A 119 -6.53 11.68 17.44
CA LYS A 119 -7.53 10.70 17.90
C LYS A 119 -8.95 11.17 17.61
N VAL A 120 -9.27 12.43 17.91
CA VAL A 120 -10.60 13.01 17.65
C VAL A 120 -10.91 13.01 16.16
N LEU A 121 -9.98 13.48 15.32
CA LEU A 121 -10.14 13.46 13.86
C LEU A 121 -10.28 12.04 13.33
N GLY A 122 -9.51 11.07 13.84
CA GLY A 122 -9.66 9.66 13.47
C GLY A 122 -11.05 9.11 13.79
N CYS A 123 -11.58 9.40 14.98
CA CYS A 123 -12.95 9.02 15.36
C CYS A 123 -14.02 9.71 14.50
N LEU A 124 -13.85 11.00 14.19
CA LEU A 124 -14.77 11.74 13.34
C LEU A 124 -14.77 11.22 11.90
N ILE A 125 -13.59 10.94 11.34
CA ILE A 125 -13.46 10.34 10.01
C ILE A 125 -14.11 8.96 10.01
N PHE A 126 -13.86 8.12 11.02
CA PHE A 126 -14.50 6.82 11.15
C PHE A 126 -16.03 6.94 11.18
N ALA A 127 -16.58 7.86 11.99
CA ALA A 127 -18.02 8.13 12.04
C ALA A 127 -18.56 8.65 10.69
N SER A 128 -17.77 9.44 9.96
CA SER A 128 -18.18 9.98 8.67
C SER A 128 -18.35 8.92 7.58
N VAL A 129 -17.68 7.77 7.69
CA VAL A 129 -17.82 6.64 6.75
C VAL A 129 -19.25 6.10 6.72
N PHE A 130 -20.01 6.26 7.80
CA PHE A 130 -21.42 5.85 7.84
C PHE A 130 -22.34 6.78 7.04
N LEU A 131 -21.99 8.06 6.84
CA LEU A 131 -22.86 9.03 6.15
C LEU A 131 -23.14 8.63 4.69
N PRO A 132 -22.14 8.28 3.86
CA PRO A 132 -22.41 7.82 2.50
C PRO A 132 -23.18 6.50 2.44
N LEU A 133 -23.04 5.65 3.46
CA LEU A 133 -23.74 4.37 3.54
C LEU A 133 -25.23 4.55 3.84
N SER A 134 -25.61 5.63 4.54
CA SER A 134 -26.99 5.91 4.93
C SER A 134 -27.81 6.71 3.90
N VAL A 135 -27.16 7.54 3.07
CA VAL A 135 -27.86 8.52 2.19
C VAL A 135 -28.24 7.95 0.82
N GLY A 136 -27.66 6.83 0.42
CA GLY A 136 -27.86 6.24 -0.91
C GLY A 136 -28.89 5.13 -0.94
N GLY A 137 -30.10 5.40 -1.46
CA GLY A 137 -31.18 4.40 -1.53
C GLY A 137 -30.73 2.97 -1.91
N LYS A 138 -29.81 2.83 -2.89
CA LYS A 138 -28.98 1.63 -3.06
C LYS A 138 -27.52 1.96 -2.72
N VAL A 139 -26.98 1.37 -1.65
CA VAL A 139 -25.60 1.57 -1.15
C VAL A 139 -24.58 1.49 -2.30
N TYR A 140 -24.76 0.55 -3.22
CA TYR A 140 -23.90 0.36 -4.39
C TYR A 140 -23.75 1.61 -5.27
N ASN A 141 -24.83 2.36 -5.52
CA ASN A 141 -24.78 3.53 -6.40
C ASN A 141 -24.00 4.68 -5.75
N SER A 142 -24.13 4.86 -4.43
CA SER A 142 -23.39 5.90 -3.71
C SER A 142 -21.91 5.55 -3.59
N MET A 143 -21.59 4.29 -3.28
CA MET A 143 -20.21 3.80 -3.28
C MET A 143 -19.57 3.94 -4.66
N LYS A 144 -20.30 3.58 -5.73
CA LYS A 144 -19.80 3.71 -7.10
C LYS A 144 -19.48 5.16 -7.46
N ALA A 145 -20.36 6.10 -7.11
CA ALA A 145 -20.14 7.52 -7.38
C ALA A 145 -18.89 8.05 -6.65
N ILE A 146 -18.76 7.75 -5.35
CA ILE A 146 -17.63 8.20 -4.53
C ILE A 146 -16.31 7.59 -5.00
N MET A 147 -16.30 6.28 -5.27
CA MET A 147 -15.09 5.59 -5.74
C MET A 147 -14.66 6.07 -7.12
N THR A 148 -15.60 6.31 -8.03
CA THR A 148 -15.31 6.84 -9.36
C THR A 148 -14.78 8.28 -9.27
N PHE A 149 -15.41 9.13 -8.45
CA PHE A 149 -14.96 10.49 -8.22
C PHE A 149 -13.54 10.51 -7.63
N LYS A 150 -13.29 9.70 -6.60
CA LYS A 150 -11.97 9.56 -5.98
C LYS A 150 -10.92 9.14 -7.01
N LEU A 151 -11.20 8.10 -7.79
CA LEU A 151 -10.26 7.58 -8.78
C LEU A 151 -9.91 8.63 -9.84
N ILE A 152 -10.91 9.28 -10.43
CA ILE A 152 -10.69 10.33 -11.45
C ILE A 152 -9.91 11.50 -10.85
N THR A 153 -10.27 11.94 -9.64
CA THR A 153 -9.62 13.08 -8.99
C THR A 153 -8.16 12.78 -8.65
N VAL A 154 -7.90 11.64 -8.01
CA VAL A 154 -6.54 11.26 -7.57
C VAL A 154 -5.66 10.97 -8.77
N VAL A 155 -6.08 10.08 -9.68
CA VAL A 155 -5.28 9.72 -10.87
C VAL A 155 -5.11 10.93 -11.79
N GLY A 156 -6.17 11.73 -11.99
CA GLY A 156 -6.10 12.95 -12.79
C GLY A 156 -5.14 13.98 -12.22
N PHE A 157 -5.19 14.23 -10.92
CA PHE A 157 -4.27 15.15 -10.24
C PHE A 157 -2.81 14.68 -10.32
N LEU A 158 -2.55 13.39 -10.11
CA LEU A 158 -1.20 12.84 -10.19
C LEU A 158 -0.65 12.83 -11.61
N LEU A 159 -1.48 12.54 -12.61
CA LEU A 159 -1.11 12.67 -14.01
C LEU A 159 -0.79 14.11 -14.37
N PHE A 160 -1.59 15.07 -13.88
CA PHE A 160 -1.30 16.49 -14.05
C PHE A 160 0.07 16.85 -13.46
N LEU A 161 0.36 16.46 -12.22
CA LEU A 161 1.69 16.69 -11.62
C LEU A 161 2.81 15.98 -12.39
N GLY A 162 2.61 14.71 -12.77
CA GLY A 162 3.61 13.91 -13.47
C GLY A 162 3.91 14.43 -14.89
N VAL A 163 2.95 15.06 -15.57
CA VAL A 163 3.15 15.60 -16.92
C VAL A 163 3.74 17.01 -16.87
N PHE A 164 3.28 17.87 -15.95
CA PHE A 164 3.67 19.28 -15.95
C PHE A 164 4.85 19.62 -15.01
N TYR A 165 5.11 18.78 -14.00
CA TYR A 165 6.13 19.06 -12.96
C TYR A 165 7.24 18.00 -12.88
N SER A 166 7.26 17.01 -13.78
CA SER A 166 8.32 15.99 -13.85
C SER A 166 9.27 16.24 -15.01
N THR A 167 10.53 15.83 -14.86
CA THR A 167 11.54 15.87 -15.92
C THR A 167 11.70 14.50 -16.59
N ALA A 168 12.27 14.49 -17.81
CA ALA A 168 12.55 13.24 -18.53
C ALA A 168 13.46 12.29 -17.73
N ASP A 169 14.42 12.84 -16.98
CA ASP A 169 15.31 12.06 -16.12
C ASP A 169 14.55 11.32 -15.03
N THR A 170 13.57 11.97 -14.39
CA THR A 170 12.71 11.34 -13.39
C THR A 170 11.93 10.16 -13.98
N TRP A 171 11.42 10.29 -15.21
CA TRP A 171 10.74 9.18 -15.89
C TRP A 171 11.68 8.00 -16.14
N ILE A 172 12.89 8.25 -16.64
CA ILE A 172 13.91 7.22 -16.86
C ILE A 172 14.31 6.56 -15.53
N GLU A 173 14.46 7.35 -14.47
CA GLU A 173 14.79 6.85 -13.14
C GLU A 173 13.69 5.92 -12.60
N ILE A 174 12.42 6.32 -12.73
CA ILE A 174 11.27 5.49 -12.32
C ILE A 174 11.25 4.19 -13.12
N PHE A 175 11.30 4.25 -14.46
CA PHE A 175 11.24 3.06 -15.31
C PHE A 175 12.43 2.13 -15.10
N SER A 176 13.65 2.66 -15.01
CA SER A 176 14.84 1.85 -14.72
C SER A 176 14.78 1.25 -13.31
N GLY A 177 14.15 1.94 -12.36
CA GLY A 177 13.92 1.50 -11.00
C GLY A 177 13.29 0.12 -10.86
N PHE A 178 12.31 -0.22 -11.72
CA PHE A 178 11.65 -1.52 -11.74
C PHE A 178 12.60 -2.70 -12.03
N PHE A 179 13.78 -2.41 -12.58
CA PHE A 179 14.79 -3.39 -12.98
C PHE A 179 16.09 -3.31 -12.16
N LYS A 180 16.18 -2.43 -11.16
CA LYS A 180 17.35 -2.28 -10.27
C LYS A 180 17.40 -3.36 -9.19
N PHE A 181 17.39 -4.63 -9.61
CA PHE A 181 17.31 -5.78 -8.71
C PHE A 181 18.49 -5.84 -7.72
N GLY A 182 18.17 -6.10 -6.46
CA GLY A 182 19.16 -6.24 -5.38
C GLY A 182 19.59 -4.94 -4.72
N ASN A 183 19.03 -3.79 -5.11
CA ASN A 183 19.26 -2.53 -4.41
C ASN A 183 18.56 -2.52 -3.05
N VAL A 184 19.31 -2.18 -2.01
CA VAL A 184 18.84 -2.15 -0.62
C VAL A 184 19.32 -0.87 0.09
N PRO A 185 18.54 -0.33 1.03
CA PRO A 185 18.97 0.84 1.80
C PRO A 185 20.12 0.45 2.74
N VAL A 186 21.12 1.32 2.78
CA VAL A 186 22.29 1.17 3.65
C VAL A 186 22.44 2.40 4.54
N LYS A 187 23.00 2.20 5.73
CA LYS A 187 23.30 3.30 6.64
C LYS A 187 24.39 4.18 6.05
N VAL A 188 24.13 5.48 6.01
CA VAL A 188 25.12 6.48 5.62
C VAL A 188 26.12 6.62 6.77
N GLU A 189 27.33 6.11 6.59
CA GLU A 189 28.39 6.19 7.61
C GLU A 189 29.11 7.53 7.56
N ASN A 190 29.36 8.09 6.36
CA ASN A 190 29.98 9.40 6.17
C ASN A 190 29.08 10.35 5.34
N PRO A 191 29.17 11.67 5.57
CA PRO A 191 28.47 12.65 4.73
C PRO A 191 28.91 12.52 3.26
N GLY A 192 27.99 12.14 2.39
CA GLY A 192 28.23 11.94 0.96
C GLY A 192 28.21 10.48 0.49
N ASP A 193 28.18 9.52 1.43
CA ASP A 193 28.02 8.11 1.06
C ASP A 193 26.61 7.85 0.48
N PRO A 194 26.50 6.96 -0.53
CA PRO A 194 25.20 6.60 -1.09
C PRO A 194 24.36 5.87 -0.04
N ASN A 195 23.08 6.24 0.04
CA ASN A 195 22.12 5.62 0.96
C ASN A 195 21.48 4.33 0.40
N VAL A 196 21.93 3.87 -0.77
CA VAL A 196 21.52 2.62 -1.42
C VAL A 196 22.75 1.92 -1.98
N ASP A 197 22.86 0.61 -1.74
CA ASP A 197 23.88 -0.24 -2.34
C ASP A 197 23.25 -1.53 -2.88
N ASN A 198 23.94 -2.24 -3.78
CA ASN A 198 23.43 -3.44 -4.40
C ASN A 198 24.03 -4.69 -3.76
N VAL A 199 23.15 -5.58 -3.24
CA VAL A 199 23.53 -6.83 -2.56
C VAL A 199 24.42 -7.72 -3.42
N PHE A 200 24.11 -7.84 -4.71
CA PHE A 200 24.90 -8.70 -5.59
C PHE A 200 26.30 -8.14 -5.82
N SER A 201 26.42 -6.82 -6.03
CA SER A 201 27.74 -6.19 -6.20
C SER A 201 28.57 -6.20 -4.91
N ALA A 202 27.94 -6.00 -3.76
CA ALA A 202 28.62 -6.02 -2.46
C ALA A 202 29.13 -7.43 -2.14
N LEU A 203 28.31 -8.45 -2.38
CA LEU A 203 28.69 -9.85 -2.21
C LEU A 203 29.86 -10.22 -3.14
N LEU A 204 29.81 -9.79 -4.41
CA LEU A 204 30.86 -10.08 -5.39
C LEU A 204 32.19 -9.37 -5.05
N ALA A 205 32.10 -8.19 -4.44
CA ALA A 205 33.25 -7.43 -3.96
C ALA A 205 33.75 -7.86 -2.56
N GLY A 206 33.10 -8.83 -1.91
CA GLY A 206 33.42 -9.24 -0.54
C GLY A 206 33.16 -8.17 0.52
N ARG A 207 32.35 -7.15 0.21
CA ARG A 207 31.98 -6.06 1.12
C ARG A 207 30.78 -6.47 1.98
N HIS A 208 30.80 -6.10 3.25
CA HIS A 208 29.65 -6.25 4.15
C HIS A 208 28.74 -5.02 4.02
N LEU A 209 27.42 -5.26 4.02
CA LEU A 209 26.41 -4.20 3.93
C LEU A 209 25.90 -3.85 5.33
N ALA A 210 26.00 -2.58 5.70
CA ALA A 210 25.35 -2.04 6.88
C ALA A 210 23.86 -1.76 6.56
N PHE A 211 23.04 -2.81 6.62
CA PHE A 211 21.60 -2.69 6.37
C PHE A 211 20.93 -1.70 7.32
N ASP A 212 20.14 -0.79 6.76
CA ASP A 212 19.30 0.06 7.58
C ASP A 212 17.98 -0.64 7.95
N LEU A 213 18.02 -1.38 9.06
CA LEU A 213 16.87 -2.09 9.62
C LEU A 213 15.73 -1.14 10.06
N SER A 214 16.03 0.15 10.29
CA SER A 214 15.01 1.12 10.69
C SER A 214 13.98 1.37 9.58
N ILE A 215 14.34 1.09 8.33
CA ILE A 215 13.54 1.38 7.13
C ILE A 215 12.86 0.12 6.58
N VAL A 216 13.22 -1.06 7.08
CA VAL A 216 12.61 -2.34 6.66
C VAL A 216 11.10 -2.36 6.85
N GLY A 217 10.57 -1.74 7.92
CA GLY A 217 9.13 -1.61 8.12
C GLY A 217 8.45 -0.78 7.01
N PHE A 218 9.09 0.31 6.58
CA PHE A 218 8.61 1.14 5.48
C PHE A 218 8.71 0.44 4.12
N LEU A 219 9.77 -0.35 3.89
CA LEU A 219 9.91 -1.15 2.68
C LEU A 219 8.88 -2.27 2.62
N ALA A 220 8.64 -2.95 3.74
CA ALA A 220 7.61 -3.97 3.85
C ALA A 220 6.22 -3.37 3.62
N ALA A 221 5.95 -2.17 4.14
CA ALA A 221 4.72 -1.44 3.86
C ALA A 221 4.60 -1.07 2.37
N MET A 222 5.64 -0.50 1.76
CA MET A 222 5.65 -0.17 0.32
C MET A 222 5.40 -1.42 -0.54
N ALA A 223 6.13 -2.51 -0.28
CA ALA A 223 5.94 -3.78 -0.95
C ALA A 223 4.52 -4.32 -0.72
N GLY A 224 4.00 -4.26 0.51
CA GLY A 224 2.64 -4.67 0.85
C GLY A 224 1.57 -3.88 0.09
N ILE A 225 1.70 -2.55 0.01
CA ILE A 225 0.75 -1.66 -0.69
C ILE A 225 0.80 -1.91 -2.20
N SER A 226 1.98 -2.12 -2.75
CA SER A 226 2.21 -2.28 -4.19
C SER A 226 1.57 -3.52 -4.83
N GLY A 227 1.04 -4.48 -4.06
CA GLY A 227 -0.40 -4.63 -4.31
C GLY A 227 -1.25 -5.42 -3.33
N ASN A 228 -1.46 -4.79 -2.19
CA ASN A 228 -2.72 -4.88 -1.48
C ASN A 228 -3.93 -4.71 -2.42
N GLY A 229 -3.79 -3.94 -3.51
CA GLY A 229 -4.83 -3.78 -4.54
C GLY A 229 -5.33 -5.08 -5.21
N GLY A 230 -4.60 -6.19 -5.09
CA GLY A 230 -5.06 -7.50 -5.55
C GLY A 230 -5.79 -8.34 -4.48
N LEU A 231 -5.28 -8.32 -3.23
CA LEU A 231 -5.67 -9.27 -2.16
C LEU A 231 -6.99 -8.90 -1.45
N THR A 232 -7.24 -7.60 -1.23
CA THR A 232 -8.47 -7.12 -0.59
C THR A 232 -9.70 -7.21 -1.48
N ASN A 233 -9.48 -7.50 -2.77
CA ASN A 233 -10.52 -7.52 -3.80
C ASN A 233 -10.93 -8.93 -4.26
N THR A 234 -10.34 -9.97 -3.66
CA THR A 234 -10.63 -11.39 -3.97
C THR A 234 -11.84 -12.02 -3.27
N PRO A 235 -12.49 -11.43 -2.25
CA PRO A 235 -13.75 -11.94 -1.73
C PRO A 235 -14.91 -11.02 -2.13
N MET A 236 -15.29 -11.04 -3.41
CA MET A 236 -16.69 -10.82 -3.84
C MET A 236 -17.02 -11.73 -5.00
#